data_AF-A0A5N5NHQ4-F1
#
_entry.id   AF-A0A5N5NHQ4-F1
#
_cell.length_a   1.000
_cell.length_b   1.000
_cell.length_c   1.000
_cell.angle_alpha   90.00
_cell.angle_beta   90.00
_cell.angle_gamma   90.00
#
_symmetry.space_group_name_H-M   'P 1'
#
loop_
_entity.id
_entity.type
_entity.pdbx_description
1 polymer ?
#
loop_
_entity_poly.entity_id
_entity_poly.type
_entity_poly.pdbx_seq_one_letter_code
_entity_poly.pdbx_strand_id
1 'polypeptide(L)'
;MAPAPWDSVSPDKTTFVLVTGANSGIGFGICQRLIDEFIATRSLDCHLILIPTARSTRKSDDTVNALRRYAATRAECSKTLKSRLGPGYEASETTRRIHIVSIQLDLCNLPSIKGASDQLVNGTLSNPSHTDAVQSLVDIRIPRLDAVILNAGIGGWSGLNWSKVAHCFFSKGIVQATTFPTFKAGIKGLTVNPIPETSKSNDDDSKTSPVLGEVFCANVFGHYLFVHAILPLLSREPGATVPPGRIIWESSIEPTGGDFSPSDFQAVKTKDAYESSKRLTDILAMTSSLPSVKPYSASYLSPPPSSKDGNLLTPPKIYLAHPGVVVSTLFPLNAFLFFWYRVVMYLSRWLGSPWHPVTAYNGACAMVWLALAGEDELASRGGQNVKWGTSCDRCGNTSPKKTEVEGWGWEGKVEDRAALANDDATGLLRKMVGRKADAVDLTEEKRAEFEELGVECWREMERLRAEWEERAGM
;
A
#
# COMPACT_ATOMS: atom_id res chain seq x y z
N MET A 1 29.16 2.41 -16.02
CA MET A 1 27.70 2.36 -15.80
C MET A 1 27.06 2.26 -17.16
N ALA A 2 26.27 1.22 -17.42
CA ALA A 2 25.53 1.12 -18.67
C ALA A 2 24.37 2.14 -18.63
N PRO A 3 24.05 2.81 -19.75
CA PRO A 3 22.88 3.70 -19.80
C PRO A 3 21.62 2.86 -19.56
N ALA A 4 20.73 3.35 -18.69
CA ALA A 4 19.46 2.69 -18.47
C ALA A 4 18.56 2.84 -19.71
N PRO A 5 17.66 1.89 -19.99
CA PRO A 5 16.84 1.91 -21.21
C PRO A 5 15.91 3.13 -21.34
N TRP A 6 15.64 3.81 -20.23
CA TRP A 6 14.79 4.99 -20.17
C TRP A 6 15.55 6.31 -20.13
N ASP A 7 16.90 6.30 -20.12
CA ASP A 7 17.69 7.54 -20.04
C ASP A 7 17.49 8.46 -21.26
N SER A 8 17.09 7.89 -22.41
CA SER A 8 16.75 8.63 -23.63
C SER A 8 15.27 9.02 -23.72
N VAL A 9 14.44 8.63 -22.74
CA VAL A 9 12.99 8.84 -22.75
C VAL A 9 12.64 10.04 -21.88
N SER A 10 11.77 10.91 -22.39
CA SER A 10 11.34 12.10 -21.65
C SER A 10 10.69 11.72 -20.29
N PRO A 11 10.92 12.50 -19.21
CA PRO A 11 10.36 12.21 -17.90
C PRO A 11 8.84 11.99 -17.87
N ASP A 12 8.06 12.75 -18.63
CA ASP A 12 6.59 12.63 -18.74
C ASP A 12 6.13 11.30 -19.36
N LYS A 13 7.03 10.58 -20.01
CA LYS A 13 6.78 9.28 -20.65
C LYS A 13 7.34 8.10 -19.85
N THR A 14 7.93 8.35 -18.69
CA THR A 14 8.44 7.29 -17.81
C THR A 14 7.63 7.25 -16.52
N THR A 15 7.32 6.05 -16.03
CA THR A 15 6.55 5.87 -14.78
C THR A 15 7.26 4.88 -13.87
N PHE A 16 7.74 5.35 -12.73
CA PHE A 16 8.48 4.56 -11.74
C PHE A 16 7.57 4.23 -10.54
N VAL A 17 7.30 2.94 -10.32
CA VAL A 17 6.42 2.48 -9.23
C VAL A 17 7.09 1.42 -8.38
N LEU A 18 7.24 1.70 -7.09
CA LEU A 18 7.73 0.74 -6.09
C LEU A 18 6.55 0.10 -5.35
N VAL A 19 6.58 -1.23 -5.18
CA VAL A 19 5.52 -1.98 -4.48
C VAL A 19 6.15 -2.84 -3.39
N THR A 20 5.83 -2.55 -2.13
CA THR A 20 6.35 -3.33 -1.00
C THR A 20 5.64 -4.67 -0.85
N GLY A 21 6.38 -5.74 -0.52
CA GLY A 21 5.78 -7.06 -0.26
C GLY A 21 5.11 -7.66 -1.51
N ALA A 22 5.76 -7.53 -2.67
CA ALA A 22 5.18 -7.84 -3.98
C ALA A 22 5.39 -9.29 -4.43
N ASN A 23 5.97 -10.16 -3.60
CA ASN A 23 6.29 -11.54 -3.99
C ASN A 23 5.09 -12.50 -4.03
N SER A 24 3.93 -12.07 -3.55
CA SER A 24 2.71 -12.87 -3.47
C SER A 24 1.50 -11.99 -3.19
N GLY A 25 0.30 -12.57 -3.20
CA GLY A 25 -0.91 -11.89 -2.74
C GLY A 25 -1.18 -10.58 -3.47
N ILE A 26 -1.71 -9.59 -2.74
CA ILE A 26 -2.15 -8.31 -3.29
C ILE A 26 -1.01 -7.56 -3.97
N GLY A 27 0.17 -7.44 -3.34
CA GLY A 27 1.33 -6.77 -3.93
C GLY A 27 1.76 -7.34 -5.30
N PHE A 28 1.71 -8.66 -5.47
CA PHE A 28 1.95 -9.28 -6.79
C PHE A 28 0.82 -8.91 -7.77
N GLY A 29 -0.44 -8.95 -7.32
CA GLY A 29 -1.60 -8.54 -8.10
C GLY A 29 -1.56 -7.06 -8.52
N ILE A 30 -1.00 -6.18 -7.68
CA ILE A 30 -0.75 -4.76 -7.98
C ILE A 30 0.24 -4.64 -9.13
N CYS A 31 1.36 -5.37 -9.08
CA CYS A 31 2.33 -5.37 -10.17
C CYS A 31 1.73 -5.88 -11.48
N GLN A 32 0.96 -6.97 -11.44
CA GLN A 32 0.24 -7.51 -12.61
C GLN A 32 -0.73 -6.49 -13.19
N ARG A 33 -1.52 -5.83 -12.35
CA ARG A 33 -2.51 -4.85 -12.81
C ARG A 33 -1.85 -3.56 -13.31
N LEU A 34 -0.75 -3.10 -12.71
CA LEU A 34 0.04 -1.99 -13.26
C LEU A 34 0.50 -2.28 -14.68
N ILE A 35 0.98 -3.50 -14.95
CA ILE A 35 1.36 -3.95 -16.30
C ILE A 35 0.15 -3.86 -17.25
N ASP A 36 -0.98 -4.46 -16.87
CA ASP A 36 -2.18 -4.51 -17.73
C ASP A 36 -2.75 -3.11 -18.03
N GLU A 37 -2.90 -2.25 -17.01
CA GLU A 37 -3.42 -0.89 -17.16
C GLU A 37 -2.45 -0.02 -17.98
N PHE A 38 -1.13 -0.16 -17.77
CA PHE A 38 -0.12 0.55 -18.54
C PHE A 38 -0.12 0.15 -20.02
N ILE A 39 -0.21 -1.15 -20.31
CA ILE A 39 -0.29 -1.67 -21.68
C ILE A 39 -1.57 -1.19 -22.35
N ALA A 40 -2.69 -1.17 -21.64
CA ALA A 40 -3.98 -0.77 -22.18
C ALA A 40 -4.07 0.74 -22.48
N THR A 41 -3.48 1.59 -21.62
CA THR A 41 -3.75 3.04 -21.63
C THR A 41 -2.62 3.90 -22.20
N ARG A 42 -1.35 3.49 -22.06
CA ARG A 42 -0.20 4.34 -22.44
C ARG A 42 0.24 4.11 -23.89
N SER A 43 0.78 5.14 -24.53
CA SER A 43 1.36 5.08 -25.87
C SER A 43 2.63 4.21 -25.88
N LEU A 44 3.07 3.79 -27.07
CA LEU A 44 4.20 2.85 -27.24
C LEU A 44 5.56 3.46 -26.86
N ASP A 45 5.66 4.79 -26.84
CA ASP A 45 6.85 5.54 -26.42
C ASP A 45 6.92 5.79 -24.91
N CYS A 46 5.90 5.39 -24.15
CA CYS A 46 5.95 5.41 -22.69
C CYS A 46 6.63 4.15 -22.14
N HIS A 47 7.31 4.28 -21.00
CA HIS A 47 8.01 3.21 -20.30
C HIS A 47 7.50 3.06 -18.87
N LEU A 48 7.28 1.82 -18.44
CA LEU A 48 6.94 1.46 -17.07
C LEU A 48 8.16 0.84 -16.41
N ILE A 49 8.51 1.34 -15.23
CA ILE A 49 9.58 0.81 -14.39
C ILE A 49 8.94 0.35 -13.08
N LEU A 50 8.85 -0.96 -12.89
CA LEU A 50 8.31 -1.59 -11.69
C LEU A 50 9.42 -2.06 -10.77
N ILE A 51 9.29 -1.69 -9.49
CA ILE A 51 10.22 -2.03 -8.42
C ILE A 51 9.51 -2.85 -7.34
N PRO A 52 9.23 -4.14 -7.57
CA PRO A 52 8.72 -5.02 -6.52
C PRO A 52 9.78 -5.26 -5.44
N THR A 53 9.37 -5.27 -4.18
CA THR A 53 10.25 -5.67 -3.06
C THR A 53 9.86 -7.01 -2.45
N ALA A 54 10.84 -7.72 -1.91
CA ALA A 54 10.63 -8.94 -1.14
C ALA A 54 11.67 -9.07 -0.01
N ARG A 55 11.40 -9.92 0.99
CA ARG A 55 12.27 -10.10 2.16
C ARG A 55 13.60 -10.82 1.88
N SER A 56 13.78 -11.40 0.69
CA SER A 56 15.02 -12.08 0.32
C SER A 56 15.34 -11.91 -1.16
N THR A 57 16.62 -12.00 -1.50
CA THR A 57 17.12 -12.00 -2.89
C THR A 57 16.41 -13.04 -3.75
N ARG A 58 16.37 -14.30 -3.31
CA ARG A 58 15.68 -15.38 -4.03
C ARG A 58 14.21 -15.05 -4.34
N LYS A 59 13.45 -14.55 -3.36
CA LYS A 59 12.05 -14.17 -3.58
C LYS A 59 11.94 -13.00 -4.55
N SER A 60 12.89 -12.07 -4.49
CA SER A 60 12.95 -10.93 -5.41
C SER A 60 13.17 -11.42 -6.85
N ASP A 61 14.13 -12.30 -7.08
CA ASP A 61 14.40 -12.90 -8.39
C ASP A 61 13.21 -13.71 -8.93
N ASP A 62 12.61 -14.56 -8.09
CA ASP A 62 11.42 -15.34 -8.45
C ASP A 62 10.25 -14.41 -8.85
N THR A 63 10.09 -13.30 -8.14
CA THR A 63 9.05 -12.28 -8.40
C THR A 63 9.30 -11.57 -9.72
N VAL A 64 10.52 -11.09 -9.95
CA VAL A 64 10.92 -10.44 -11.20
C VAL A 64 10.68 -11.37 -12.38
N ASN A 65 11.14 -12.62 -12.29
CA ASN A 65 10.97 -13.61 -13.34
C ASN A 65 9.49 -13.96 -13.60
N ALA A 66 8.66 -14.02 -12.56
CA ALA A 66 7.23 -14.24 -12.71
C ALA A 66 6.53 -13.04 -13.38
N LEU A 67 6.88 -11.80 -13.02
CA LEU A 67 6.31 -10.59 -13.63
C LEU A 67 6.79 -10.38 -15.07
N ARG A 68 8.05 -10.71 -15.38
CA ARG A 68 8.58 -10.70 -16.75
C ARG A 68 7.83 -11.68 -17.66
N ARG A 69 7.62 -12.91 -17.18
CA ARG A 69 6.79 -13.90 -17.89
C ARG A 69 5.35 -13.42 -18.06
N TYR A 70 4.77 -12.83 -17.01
CA TYR A 70 3.43 -12.24 -17.09
C TYR A 70 3.37 -11.15 -18.17
N ALA A 71 4.28 -10.17 -18.15
CA ALA A 71 4.34 -9.10 -19.15
C ALA A 71 4.47 -9.64 -20.58
N ALA A 72 5.34 -10.64 -20.82
CA ALA A 72 5.47 -11.29 -22.12
C ALA A 72 4.17 -11.96 -22.58
N THR A 73 3.53 -12.76 -21.71
CA THR A 73 2.24 -13.38 -22.02
C THR A 73 1.15 -12.33 -22.32
N ARG A 74 1.13 -11.21 -21.61
CA ARG A 74 0.15 -10.13 -21.84
C ARG A 74 0.43 -9.39 -23.14
N ALA A 75 1.69 -9.14 -23.47
CA ALA A 75 2.09 -8.58 -24.75
C ALA A 75 1.63 -9.44 -25.94
N GLU A 76 1.65 -10.76 -25.81
CA GLU A 76 1.22 -11.70 -26.86
C GLU A 76 -0.30 -11.89 -26.93
N CYS A 77 -0.99 -11.96 -25.79
CA CYS A 77 -2.39 -12.40 -25.72
C CYS A 77 -3.41 -11.26 -25.56
N SER A 78 -2.98 -10.02 -25.30
CA SER A 78 -3.91 -8.90 -25.07
C SER A 78 -4.68 -8.52 -26.34
N LYS A 79 -5.98 -8.81 -26.35
CA LYS A 79 -6.89 -8.42 -27.44
C LYS A 79 -7.00 -6.90 -27.56
N THR A 80 -7.11 -6.19 -26.45
CA THR A 80 -7.20 -4.72 -26.40
C THR A 80 -5.99 -4.05 -27.02
N LEU A 81 -4.79 -4.59 -26.76
CA LEU A 81 -3.56 -4.08 -27.31
C LEU A 81 -3.49 -4.31 -28.83
N LYS A 82 -3.79 -5.53 -29.28
CA LYS A 82 -3.84 -5.88 -30.71
C LYS A 82 -4.88 -5.06 -31.47
N SER A 83 -6.06 -4.83 -30.88
CA SER A 83 -7.08 -3.99 -31.51
C SER A 83 -6.66 -2.53 -31.61
N ARG A 84 -5.89 -2.02 -30.64
CA ARG A 84 -5.43 -0.63 -30.62
C ARG A 84 -4.27 -0.38 -31.59
N LEU A 85 -3.33 -1.32 -31.69
CA LEU A 85 -2.08 -1.15 -32.45
C LEU A 85 -2.14 -1.76 -33.86
N GLY A 86 -3.16 -2.58 -34.15
CA GLY A 86 -3.40 -3.13 -35.48
C GLY A 86 -2.56 -4.38 -35.80
N PRO A 87 -2.64 -4.87 -37.05
CA PRO A 87 -2.11 -6.18 -37.47
C PRO A 87 -0.58 -6.26 -37.57
N GLY A 88 0.15 -5.14 -37.47
CA GLY A 88 1.62 -5.10 -37.51
C GLY A 88 2.29 -5.02 -36.13
N TYR A 89 1.52 -5.16 -35.05
CA TYR A 89 2.04 -5.09 -33.69
C TYR A 89 2.86 -6.33 -33.32
N GLU A 90 4.08 -6.09 -32.83
CA GLU A 90 4.98 -7.12 -32.34
C GLU A 90 5.03 -7.14 -30.80
N ALA A 91 4.91 -8.33 -30.20
CA ALA A 91 4.91 -8.46 -28.74
C ALA A 91 6.17 -7.86 -28.08
N SER A 92 7.30 -7.91 -28.79
CA SER A 92 8.58 -7.37 -28.34
C SER A 92 8.57 -5.85 -28.14
N GLU A 93 7.73 -5.09 -28.86
CA GLU A 93 7.60 -3.64 -28.67
C GLU A 93 7.04 -3.30 -27.29
N THR A 94 6.13 -4.14 -26.78
CA THR A 94 5.56 -3.96 -25.44
C THR A 94 6.50 -4.42 -24.34
N THR A 95 7.23 -5.52 -24.52
CA THR A 95 8.14 -6.00 -23.47
C THR A 95 9.36 -5.10 -23.30
N ARG A 96 9.86 -4.46 -24.37
CA ARG A 96 10.99 -3.50 -24.33
C ARG A 96 10.72 -2.24 -23.51
N ARG A 97 9.45 -1.91 -23.26
CA ARG A 97 9.04 -0.72 -22.49
C ARG A 97 8.57 -1.04 -21.08
N ILE A 98 8.65 -2.30 -20.65
CA ILE A 98 8.31 -2.74 -19.29
C ILE A 98 9.59 -3.24 -18.61
N HIS A 99 10.07 -2.45 -17.68
CA HIS A 99 11.31 -2.68 -16.96
C HIS A 99 10.99 -3.14 -15.55
N ILE A 100 11.51 -4.29 -15.16
CA ILE A 100 11.26 -4.87 -13.84
C ILE A 100 12.60 -5.15 -13.18
N VAL A 101 12.81 -4.50 -12.05
CA VAL A 101 13.99 -4.60 -11.18
C VAL A 101 13.51 -4.68 -9.74
N SER A 102 14.22 -5.33 -8.85
CA SER A 102 13.77 -5.56 -7.48
C SER A 102 14.78 -5.06 -6.46
N ILE A 103 14.31 -4.86 -5.24
CA ILE A 103 15.17 -4.60 -4.10
C ILE A 103 14.72 -5.44 -2.90
N GLN A 104 15.70 -5.97 -2.16
CA GLN A 104 15.42 -6.68 -0.92
C GLN A 104 15.03 -5.68 0.17
N LEU A 105 13.89 -5.90 0.82
CA LEU A 105 13.39 -5.06 1.90
C LEU A 105 12.67 -5.93 2.93
N ASP A 106 13.18 -5.94 4.15
CA ASP A 106 12.49 -6.48 5.32
C ASP A 106 12.16 -5.34 6.30
N LEU A 107 10.87 -5.05 6.44
CA LEU A 107 10.35 -3.92 7.22
C LEU A 107 10.47 -4.14 8.73
N CYS A 108 10.72 -5.37 9.17
CA CYS A 108 11.01 -5.69 10.55
C CYS A 108 12.51 -5.72 10.86
N ASN A 109 13.37 -5.27 9.93
CA ASN A 109 14.82 -5.24 10.08
C ASN A 109 15.34 -3.87 9.62
N LEU A 110 15.63 -2.96 10.56
CA LEU A 110 16.00 -1.58 10.25
C LEU A 110 17.31 -1.49 9.44
N PRO A 111 18.35 -2.30 9.71
CA PRO A 111 19.50 -2.40 8.80
C PRO A 111 19.11 -2.76 7.35
N SER A 112 18.13 -3.65 7.14
CA SER A 112 17.61 -3.93 5.80
C SER A 112 16.92 -2.73 5.17
N ILE A 113 16.19 -1.93 5.96
CA ILE A 113 15.55 -0.69 5.48
C ILE A 113 16.62 0.33 5.05
N LYS A 114 17.64 0.54 5.90
CA LYS A 114 18.75 1.44 5.59
C LYS A 114 19.46 1.03 4.31
N GLY A 115 19.89 -0.23 4.24
CA GLY A 115 20.59 -0.77 3.06
C GLY A 115 19.76 -0.67 1.77
N ALA A 116 18.46 -0.93 1.85
CA ALA A 116 17.57 -0.77 0.70
C ALA A 116 17.43 0.69 0.27
N SER A 117 17.29 1.62 1.23
CA SER A 117 17.15 3.05 0.97
C SER A 117 18.42 3.63 0.36
N ASP A 118 19.58 3.31 0.94
CA ASP A 118 20.90 3.72 0.43
C ASP A 118 21.13 3.21 -1.00
N GLN A 119 20.76 1.95 -1.28
CA GLN A 119 20.89 1.37 -2.61
C GLN A 119 19.98 2.08 -3.63
N LEU A 120 18.76 2.47 -3.25
CA LEU A 120 17.85 3.20 -4.13
C LEU A 120 18.30 4.62 -4.41
N VAL A 121 18.73 5.35 -3.38
CA VAL A 121 19.05 6.78 -3.47
C VAL A 121 20.46 7.00 -4.02
N ASN A 122 21.44 6.24 -3.54
CA ASN A 122 22.86 6.48 -3.81
C ASN A 122 23.51 5.38 -4.67
N GLY A 123 22.87 4.21 -4.76
CA GLY A 123 23.43 3.02 -5.41
C GLY A 123 22.88 2.72 -6.80
N THR A 124 22.95 1.45 -7.15
CA THR A 124 22.41 0.89 -8.39
C THR A 124 21.63 -0.38 -8.12
N LEU A 125 20.73 -0.72 -9.03
CA LEU A 125 19.99 -1.97 -9.03
C LEU A 125 20.37 -2.83 -10.23
N SER A 126 20.29 -4.15 -10.04
CA SER A 126 20.61 -5.14 -11.06
C SER A 126 19.64 -6.32 -10.97
N ASN A 127 19.04 -6.68 -12.09
CA ASN A 127 18.33 -7.94 -12.27
C ASN A 127 18.60 -8.43 -13.70
N PRO A 128 19.68 -9.20 -13.92
CA PRO A 128 20.00 -9.69 -15.25
C PRO A 128 18.88 -10.58 -15.80
N SER A 129 18.71 -10.58 -17.12
CA SER A 129 17.82 -11.51 -17.82
C SER A 129 18.64 -12.54 -18.57
N HIS A 130 18.19 -13.79 -18.58
CA HIS A 130 18.79 -14.87 -19.37
C HIS A 130 18.04 -15.11 -20.70
N THR A 131 17.08 -14.25 -21.05
CA THR A 131 16.29 -14.35 -22.28
C THR A 131 16.28 -13.02 -23.03
N ASP A 132 16.28 -13.08 -24.36
CA ASP A 132 16.22 -11.89 -25.23
C ASP A 132 14.86 -11.20 -25.23
N ALA A 133 13.82 -11.87 -24.72
CA ALA A 133 12.45 -11.34 -24.68
C ALA A 133 12.28 -10.17 -23.71
N VAL A 134 13.16 -10.05 -22.71
CA VAL A 134 13.15 -8.97 -21.72
C VAL A 134 14.56 -8.45 -21.53
N GLN A 135 14.68 -7.12 -21.56
CA GLN A 135 15.96 -6.45 -21.40
C GLN A 135 16.58 -6.74 -20.03
N SER A 136 17.86 -7.11 -20.05
CA SER A 136 18.69 -7.24 -18.86
C SER A 136 18.98 -5.87 -18.26
N LEU A 137 18.78 -5.70 -16.95
CA LEU A 137 19.06 -4.45 -16.23
C LEU A 137 20.24 -4.71 -15.29
N VAL A 138 21.33 -3.98 -15.51
CA VAL A 138 22.57 -4.13 -14.74
C VAL A 138 23.13 -2.74 -14.41
N ASP A 139 23.37 -2.52 -13.13
CA ASP A 139 23.94 -1.29 -12.56
C ASP A 139 23.20 -0.02 -12.98
N ILE A 140 21.86 -0.10 -13.00
CA ILE A 140 20.99 1.02 -13.33
C ILE A 140 20.73 1.92 -12.10
N ARG A 141 20.58 3.22 -12.32
CA ARG A 141 20.09 4.14 -11.29
C ARG A 141 18.61 4.41 -11.45
N ILE A 142 17.94 4.60 -10.31
CA ILE A 142 16.55 5.05 -10.26
C ILE A 142 16.56 6.56 -10.03
N PRO A 143 16.18 7.38 -11.03
CA PRO A 143 16.28 8.83 -10.91
C PRO A 143 15.18 9.43 -10.02
N ARG A 144 14.04 8.74 -9.90
CA ARG A 144 12.87 9.14 -9.11
C ARG A 144 11.91 7.98 -8.92
N LEU A 145 10.94 8.16 -8.03
CA LEU A 145 9.75 7.33 -7.87
C LEU A 145 8.51 8.20 -8.08
N ASP A 146 7.62 7.80 -8.98
CA ASP A 146 6.35 8.50 -9.22
C ASP A 146 5.26 8.01 -8.26
N ALA A 147 5.33 6.74 -7.84
CA ALA A 147 4.51 6.21 -6.77
C ALA A 147 5.25 5.14 -5.93
N VAL A 148 4.97 5.11 -4.64
CA VAL A 148 5.29 3.99 -3.74
C VAL A 148 4.00 3.45 -3.13
N ILE A 149 3.80 2.14 -3.26
CA ILE A 149 2.63 1.44 -2.73
C ILE A 149 3.04 0.58 -1.53
N LEU A 150 2.56 0.98 -0.36
CA LEU A 150 2.87 0.40 0.94
C LEU A 150 1.88 -0.73 1.25
N ASN A 151 2.04 -1.85 0.55
CA ASN A 151 1.17 -3.05 0.61
C ASN A 151 1.62 -4.08 1.67
N ALA A 152 2.92 -4.19 1.95
CA ALA A 152 3.41 -5.25 2.83
C ALA A 152 2.73 -5.20 4.22
N GLY A 153 2.53 -6.37 4.83
CA GLY A 153 1.99 -6.43 6.17
C GLY A 153 1.69 -7.85 6.65
N ILE A 154 1.42 -7.97 7.94
CA ILE A 154 1.09 -9.21 8.64
C ILE A 154 -0.16 -9.02 9.51
N GLY A 155 -0.86 -10.12 9.80
CA GLY A 155 -2.12 -10.09 10.56
C GLY A 155 -1.99 -10.35 12.07
N GLY A 156 -0.99 -11.13 12.51
CA GLY A 156 -0.83 -11.47 13.94
C GLY A 156 -1.94 -12.34 14.53
N TRP A 157 -2.56 -13.23 13.73
CA TRP A 157 -3.65 -14.11 14.17
C TRP A 157 -3.21 -15.57 14.34
N SER A 158 -3.81 -16.27 15.30
CA SER A 158 -3.67 -17.71 15.50
C SER A 158 -4.78 -18.53 14.83
N GLY A 159 -5.87 -17.88 14.38
CA GLY A 159 -6.97 -18.53 13.70
C GLY A 159 -8.28 -17.77 13.82
N LEU A 160 -9.40 -18.50 13.83
CA LEU A 160 -10.75 -17.97 13.96
C LEU A 160 -11.41 -18.52 15.24
N ASN A 161 -12.20 -17.69 15.90
CA ASN A 161 -13.11 -18.13 16.94
C ASN A 161 -14.40 -18.65 16.29
N TRP A 162 -14.51 -19.97 16.13
CA TRP A 162 -15.61 -20.62 15.40
C TRP A 162 -17.01 -20.38 15.98
N SER A 163 -17.15 -20.27 17.31
CA SER A 163 -18.44 -19.93 17.91
C SER A 163 -18.84 -18.50 17.58
N LYS A 164 -17.88 -17.56 17.60
CA LYS A 164 -18.11 -16.19 17.12
C LYS A 164 -18.39 -16.12 15.62
N VAL A 165 -17.79 -16.99 14.79
CA VAL A 165 -18.12 -17.08 13.35
C VAL A 165 -19.60 -17.40 13.17
N ALA A 166 -20.07 -18.48 13.79
CA ALA A 166 -21.47 -18.91 13.71
C ALA A 166 -22.41 -17.80 14.22
N HIS A 167 -22.10 -17.20 15.37
CA HIS A 167 -22.86 -16.08 15.92
C HIS A 167 -22.90 -14.89 14.96
N CYS A 168 -21.77 -14.47 14.39
CA CYS A 168 -21.72 -13.33 13.47
C CYS A 168 -22.51 -13.59 12.19
N PHE A 169 -22.41 -14.80 11.63
CA PHE A 169 -23.12 -15.16 10.40
C PHE A 169 -24.64 -15.14 10.63
N PHE A 170 -25.10 -15.62 11.78
CA PHE A 170 -26.51 -15.61 12.15
C PHE A 170 -27.02 -14.20 12.48
N SER A 171 -26.28 -13.44 13.28
CA SER A 171 -26.73 -12.13 13.80
C SER A 171 -26.58 -10.98 12.80
N LYS A 172 -25.53 -10.97 11.98
CA LYS A 172 -25.21 -9.86 11.05
C LYS A 172 -25.47 -10.21 9.58
N GLY A 173 -25.69 -11.49 9.29
CA GLY A 173 -25.72 -12.01 7.92
C GLY A 173 -24.33 -12.16 7.31
N ILE A 174 -24.22 -13.02 6.30
CA ILE A 174 -22.93 -13.43 5.72
C ILE A 174 -22.13 -12.24 5.18
N VAL A 175 -22.76 -11.31 4.45
CA VAL A 175 -22.07 -10.18 3.81
C VAL A 175 -21.40 -9.26 4.83
N GLN A 176 -22.10 -8.87 5.89
CA GLN A 176 -21.52 -8.01 6.92
C GLN A 176 -20.48 -8.78 7.74
N ALA A 177 -20.74 -10.06 8.06
CA ALA A 177 -19.79 -10.87 8.83
C ALA A 177 -18.47 -11.14 8.08
N THR A 178 -18.49 -11.24 6.76
CA THR A 178 -17.29 -11.44 5.93
C THR A 178 -16.62 -10.13 5.52
N THR A 179 -17.32 -9.00 5.56
CA THR A 179 -16.75 -7.67 5.32
C THR A 179 -16.12 -7.08 6.60
N PHE A 180 -16.77 -7.24 7.74
CA PHE A 180 -16.38 -6.65 9.03
C PHE A 180 -16.32 -7.75 10.13
N PRO A 181 -15.36 -8.70 10.03
CA PRO A 181 -15.30 -9.86 10.90
C PRO A 181 -14.83 -9.50 12.32
N THR A 182 -15.62 -9.86 13.34
CA THR A 182 -15.28 -9.69 14.78
C THR A 182 -14.90 -11.00 15.46
N PHE A 183 -14.47 -12.00 14.67
CA PHE A 183 -14.21 -13.37 15.11
C PHE A 183 -12.77 -13.83 14.88
N LYS A 184 -11.88 -12.95 14.44
CA LYS A 184 -10.45 -13.25 14.28
C LYS A 184 -9.81 -13.43 15.65
N ALA A 185 -8.98 -14.46 15.79
CA ALA A 185 -8.27 -14.74 17.03
C ALA A 185 -6.86 -14.16 16.96
N GLY A 186 -6.69 -12.91 17.40
CA GLY A 186 -5.39 -12.25 17.46
C GLY A 186 -4.53 -12.68 18.64
N ILE A 187 -3.21 -12.57 18.45
CA ILE A 187 -2.17 -12.93 19.41
C ILE A 187 -1.69 -11.65 20.09
N LYS A 188 -1.64 -11.66 21.43
CA LYS A 188 -1.07 -10.56 22.23
C LYS A 188 0.44 -10.71 22.35
N GLY A 189 1.14 -9.62 22.59
CA GLY A 189 2.56 -9.64 22.96
C GLY A 189 3.52 -9.93 21.81
N LEU A 190 3.05 -9.89 20.55
CA LEU A 190 3.91 -10.06 19.39
C LEU A 190 4.90 -8.91 19.31
N THR A 191 6.19 -9.23 19.42
CA THR A 191 7.28 -8.27 19.39
C THR A 191 8.39 -8.76 18.49
N VAL A 192 9.17 -7.84 17.95
CA VAL A 192 10.34 -8.11 17.12
C VAL A 192 11.51 -7.28 17.61
N ASN A 193 12.73 -7.85 17.57
CA ASN A 193 13.94 -7.06 17.65
C ASN A 193 14.26 -6.56 16.23
N PRO A 194 14.08 -5.26 15.93
CA PRO A 194 14.23 -4.75 14.58
C PRO A 194 15.70 -4.44 14.22
N ILE A 195 16.63 -4.58 15.18
CA ILE A 195 18.07 -4.46 14.98
C ILE A 195 18.71 -5.77 15.46
N PRO A 196 18.57 -6.86 14.70
CA PRO A 196 19.13 -8.15 15.09
C PRO A 196 20.66 -8.05 15.19
N GLU A 197 21.23 -8.51 16.30
CA GLU A 197 22.68 -8.51 16.51
C GLU A 197 23.37 -9.33 15.43
N THR A 198 24.31 -8.71 14.71
CA THR A 198 25.21 -9.39 13.79
C THR A 198 26.26 -10.16 14.60
N SER A 199 25.89 -11.35 15.08
CA SER A 199 26.79 -12.40 15.61
C SER A 199 27.83 -11.98 16.67
N LYS A 200 27.59 -12.42 17.91
CA LYS A 200 28.55 -12.66 19.02
C LYS A 200 29.23 -11.42 19.63
N SER A 201 28.50 -10.73 20.51
CA SER A 201 29.11 -10.17 21.73
C SER A 201 28.81 -11.11 22.90
N ASN A 202 29.84 -11.78 23.42
CA ASN A 202 29.78 -12.64 24.61
C ASN A 202 29.76 -11.81 25.91
N ASP A 203 29.10 -10.65 25.92
CA ASP A 203 28.97 -9.85 27.14
C ASP A 203 27.60 -10.07 27.77
N ASP A 204 27.68 -10.69 28.94
CA ASP A 204 26.62 -11.05 29.88
C ASP A 204 26.01 -9.81 30.57
N ASP A 205 25.60 -8.82 29.78
CA ASP A 205 24.90 -7.64 30.29
C ASP A 205 23.44 -7.71 29.85
N SER A 206 22.60 -8.19 30.77
CA SER A 206 21.15 -8.43 30.70
C SER A 206 20.27 -7.21 30.38
N LYS A 207 20.72 -6.28 29.53
CA LYS A 207 19.86 -5.26 28.91
C LYS A 207 19.07 -5.93 27.80
N THR A 208 17.82 -6.26 28.08
CA THR A 208 16.84 -6.70 27.08
C THR A 208 16.96 -5.83 25.82
N SER A 209 17.35 -6.43 24.69
CA SER A 209 17.45 -5.73 23.41
C SER A 209 16.11 -5.01 23.16
N PRO A 210 16.12 -3.73 22.74
CA PRO A 210 14.89 -2.99 22.54
C PRO A 210 14.04 -3.69 21.47
N VAL A 211 12.74 -3.81 21.73
CA VAL A 211 11.78 -4.45 20.82
C VAL A 211 10.70 -3.48 20.36
N LEU A 212 10.12 -3.77 19.21
CA LEU A 212 8.91 -3.13 18.69
C LEU A 212 7.76 -4.13 18.67
N GLY A 213 6.52 -3.63 18.71
CA GLY A 213 5.36 -4.43 18.34
C GLY A 213 5.53 -4.96 16.91
N GLU A 214 5.46 -6.28 16.71
CA GLU A 214 5.81 -6.92 15.43
C GLU A 214 4.87 -6.48 14.30
N VAL A 215 3.56 -6.49 14.56
CA VAL A 215 2.53 -6.10 13.59
C VAL A 215 2.61 -4.61 13.27
N PHE A 216 2.82 -3.78 14.29
CA PHE A 216 3.05 -2.33 14.12
C PHE A 216 4.30 -2.06 13.27
N CYS A 217 5.40 -2.76 13.53
CA CYS A 217 6.65 -2.62 12.78
C CYS A 217 6.46 -3.00 11.31
N ALA A 218 5.86 -4.16 11.04
CA ALA A 218 5.62 -4.66 9.68
C ALA A 218 4.63 -3.82 8.85
N ASN A 219 3.59 -3.28 9.49
CA ASN A 219 2.46 -2.65 8.79
C ASN A 219 2.56 -1.12 8.71
N VAL A 220 3.31 -0.47 9.61
CA VAL A 220 3.36 0.99 9.74
C VAL A 220 4.79 1.48 9.87
N PHE A 221 5.49 1.12 10.95
CA PHE A 221 6.74 1.81 11.32
C PHE A 221 7.89 1.53 10.36
N GLY A 222 8.05 0.29 9.89
CA GLY A 222 9.07 -0.05 8.90
C GLY A 222 8.84 0.70 7.58
N HIS A 223 7.58 0.84 7.14
CA HIS A 223 7.25 1.64 5.96
C HIS A 223 7.53 3.12 6.20
N TYR A 224 7.20 3.62 7.40
CA TYR A 224 7.44 5.02 7.78
C TYR A 224 8.93 5.37 7.65
N LEU A 225 9.82 4.57 8.26
CA LEU A 225 11.27 4.76 8.15
C LEU A 225 11.76 4.65 6.70
N PHE A 226 11.31 3.61 5.98
CA PHE A 226 11.71 3.38 4.60
C PHE A 226 11.32 4.54 3.68
N VAL A 227 10.09 5.03 3.79
CA VAL A 227 9.59 6.12 2.94
C VAL A 227 10.31 7.42 3.24
N HIS A 228 10.56 7.76 4.51
CA HIS A 228 11.34 8.94 4.89
C HIS A 228 12.74 8.91 4.24
N ALA A 229 13.42 7.77 4.33
CA ALA A 229 14.77 7.60 3.78
C ALA A 229 14.83 7.71 2.23
N ILE A 230 13.76 7.36 1.52
CA ILE A 230 13.69 7.48 0.04
C ILE A 230 12.99 8.74 -0.46
N LEU A 231 12.66 9.70 0.42
CA LEU A 231 12.05 10.98 0.02
C LEU A 231 12.79 11.76 -1.07
N PRO A 232 14.14 11.71 -1.18
CA PRO A 232 14.83 12.32 -2.33
C PRO A 232 14.32 11.83 -3.68
N LEU A 233 13.84 10.58 -3.80
CA LEU A 233 13.29 10.03 -5.04
C LEU A 233 11.82 10.42 -5.27
N LEU A 234 11.08 10.75 -4.22
CA LEU A 234 9.65 11.08 -4.27
C LEU A 234 9.39 12.59 -4.37
N SER A 235 10.30 13.39 -3.84
CA SER A 235 10.22 14.86 -3.87
C SER A 235 10.56 15.40 -5.26
N ARG A 236 10.11 16.61 -5.56
CA ARG A 236 10.33 17.24 -6.87
C ARG A 236 10.90 18.65 -6.71
N GLU A 237 11.76 19.04 -7.64
CA GLU A 237 12.15 20.44 -7.79
C GLU A 237 10.93 21.31 -8.14
N PRO A 238 10.88 22.57 -7.68
CA PRO A 238 9.88 23.53 -8.13
C PRO A 238 9.86 23.64 -9.67
N GLY A 239 8.68 23.50 -10.28
CA GLY A 239 8.52 23.58 -11.74
C GLY A 239 8.92 22.31 -12.50
N ALA A 240 9.14 21.18 -11.82
CA ALA A 240 9.33 19.88 -12.47
C ALA A 240 8.17 19.56 -13.45
N THR A 241 8.50 18.93 -14.58
CA THR A 241 7.53 18.57 -15.63
C THR A 241 6.62 17.41 -15.25
N VAL A 242 7.03 16.62 -14.25
CA VAL A 242 6.28 15.49 -13.70
C VAL A 242 5.67 15.89 -12.34
N PRO A 243 4.48 15.37 -12.00
CA PRO A 243 3.84 15.69 -10.72
C PRO A 243 4.67 15.19 -9.52
N PRO A 244 4.38 15.71 -8.31
CA PRO A 244 4.93 15.19 -7.07
C PRO A 244 4.72 13.67 -6.93
N GLY A 245 5.68 12.98 -6.33
CA GLY A 245 5.57 11.56 -6.06
C GLY A 245 4.37 11.24 -5.16
N ARG A 246 3.92 9.99 -5.18
CA ARG A 246 2.76 9.53 -4.42
C ARG A 246 3.15 8.48 -3.40
N ILE A 247 2.75 8.67 -2.15
CA ILE A 247 2.82 7.66 -1.08
C ILE A 247 1.42 7.08 -0.92
N ILE A 248 1.24 5.84 -1.31
CA ILE A 248 -0.07 5.16 -1.27
C ILE A 248 -0.04 4.11 -0.16
N TRP A 249 -0.71 4.41 0.95
CA TRP A 249 -0.86 3.49 2.07
C TRP A 249 -1.97 2.47 1.80
N GLU A 250 -1.66 1.18 1.86
CA GLU A 250 -2.66 0.13 1.86
C GLU A 250 -3.13 -0.17 3.29
N SER A 251 -4.28 0.38 3.64
CA SER A 251 -5.02 0.07 4.86
C SER A 251 -5.98 -1.13 4.64
N SER A 252 -6.91 -1.34 5.57
CA SER A 252 -7.99 -2.33 5.49
C SER A 252 -9.35 -1.64 5.50
N ILE A 253 -10.41 -2.32 5.08
CA ILE A 253 -11.79 -1.84 5.28
C ILE A 253 -12.25 -1.95 6.76
N GLU A 254 -11.57 -2.79 7.53
CA GLU A 254 -12.01 -3.25 8.83
C GLU A 254 -11.84 -2.30 10.03
N PRO A 255 -10.80 -1.45 10.11
CA PRO A 255 -10.49 -0.76 11.36
C PRO A 255 -11.59 0.23 11.76
N THR A 256 -11.95 0.20 13.03
CA THR A 256 -12.91 1.07 13.70
C THR A 256 -12.20 1.97 14.70
N GLY A 257 -12.93 2.95 15.26
CA GLY A 257 -12.39 3.85 16.28
C GLY A 257 -11.88 3.12 17.52
N GLY A 258 -12.54 2.02 17.91
CA GLY A 258 -12.21 1.25 19.13
C GLY A 258 -11.00 0.32 19.01
N ASP A 259 -10.45 0.12 17.81
CA ASP A 259 -9.34 -0.81 17.59
C ASP A 259 -7.97 -0.21 17.97
N PHE A 260 -7.86 1.12 17.97
CA PHE A 260 -6.62 1.84 18.27
C PHE A 260 -6.70 2.54 19.64
N SER A 261 -5.60 2.48 20.39
CA SER A 261 -5.45 3.18 21.66
C SER A 261 -4.07 3.84 21.72
N PRO A 262 -3.97 5.17 21.95
CA PRO A 262 -2.68 5.83 22.12
C PRO A 262 -1.83 5.26 23.26
N SER A 263 -2.47 4.74 24.32
CA SER A 263 -1.78 4.10 25.45
C SER A 263 -1.20 2.69 25.14
N ASP A 264 -1.56 2.12 23.99
CA ASP A 264 -1.00 0.89 23.43
C ASP A 264 -0.63 1.14 21.96
N PHE A 265 0.14 2.20 21.71
CA PHE A 265 0.44 2.73 20.37
C PHE A 265 0.96 1.68 19.38
N GLN A 266 1.84 0.79 19.86
CA GLN A 266 2.41 -0.31 19.06
C GLN A 266 1.55 -1.58 19.05
N ALA A 267 0.36 -1.53 19.67
CA ALA A 267 -0.65 -2.58 19.72
C ALA A 267 -0.16 -3.92 20.28
N VAL A 268 0.64 -3.89 21.34
CA VAL A 268 1.26 -5.09 21.93
C VAL A 268 0.34 -5.73 22.98
N LYS A 269 -0.50 -4.94 23.66
CA LYS A 269 -1.38 -5.41 24.73
C LYS A 269 -2.75 -5.88 24.21
N THR A 270 -3.19 -5.34 23.07
CA THR A 270 -4.44 -5.69 22.40
C THR A 270 -4.38 -7.03 21.65
N LYS A 271 -5.55 -7.62 21.36
CA LYS A 271 -5.68 -8.74 20.41
C LYS A 271 -5.94 -8.25 18.98
N ASP A 272 -6.24 -6.98 18.81
CA ASP A 272 -6.65 -6.39 17.54
C ASP A 272 -5.46 -5.63 16.92
N ALA A 273 -4.26 -6.22 16.96
CA ALA A 273 -3.03 -5.55 16.57
C ALA A 273 -3.00 -5.16 15.08
N TYR A 274 -3.60 -5.99 14.22
CA TYR A 274 -3.76 -5.67 12.81
C TYR A 274 -4.67 -4.46 12.62
N GLU A 275 -5.86 -4.48 13.21
CA GLU A 275 -6.86 -3.43 13.13
C GLU A 275 -6.32 -2.14 13.71
N SER A 276 -5.66 -2.18 14.86
CA SER A 276 -4.95 -1.06 15.47
C SER A 276 -3.91 -0.45 14.53
N SER A 277 -3.06 -1.29 13.91
CA SER A 277 -2.05 -0.81 12.95
C SER A 277 -2.67 -0.15 11.71
N LYS A 278 -3.77 -0.72 11.18
CA LYS A 278 -4.47 -0.18 10.01
C LYS A 278 -5.27 1.07 10.35
N ARG A 279 -5.78 1.18 11.58
CA ARG A 279 -6.41 2.39 12.11
C ARG A 279 -5.39 3.52 12.24
N LEU A 280 -4.18 3.23 12.74
CA LEU A 280 -3.08 4.20 12.77
C LEU A 280 -2.71 4.66 11.35
N THR A 281 -2.65 3.75 10.37
CA THR A 281 -2.47 4.12 8.95
C THR A 281 -3.56 5.08 8.47
N ASP A 282 -4.83 4.83 8.78
CA ASP A 282 -5.94 5.72 8.43
C ASP A 282 -5.75 7.12 9.02
N ILE A 283 -5.44 7.19 10.32
CA ILE A 283 -5.22 8.46 11.04
C ILE A 283 -4.08 9.25 10.40
N LEU A 284 -2.92 8.62 10.20
CA LEU A 284 -1.73 9.27 9.64
C LEU A 284 -2.01 9.80 8.22
N ALA A 285 -2.59 8.98 7.35
CA ALA A 285 -2.84 9.36 5.97
C ALA A 285 -3.88 10.49 5.85
N MET A 286 -5.03 10.36 6.53
CA MET A 286 -6.13 11.33 6.44
C MET A 286 -5.79 12.68 7.09
N THR A 287 -4.95 12.69 8.13
CA THR A 287 -4.60 13.94 8.83
C THR A 287 -3.33 14.62 8.30
N SER A 288 -2.57 13.95 7.42
CA SER A 288 -1.23 14.40 6.97
C SER A 288 -1.15 15.83 6.44
N SER A 289 -2.22 16.32 5.80
CA SER A 289 -2.31 17.64 5.18
C SER A 289 -2.93 18.72 6.08
N LEU A 290 -3.42 18.35 7.27
CA LEU A 290 -4.09 19.28 8.18
C LEU A 290 -3.11 20.31 8.75
N PRO A 291 -3.52 21.58 8.90
CA PRO A 291 -2.66 22.61 9.50
C PRO A 291 -2.15 22.26 10.90
N SER A 292 -2.98 21.61 11.72
CA SER A 292 -2.66 21.18 13.09
C SER A 292 -1.58 20.08 13.14
N VAL A 293 -1.49 19.25 12.10
CA VAL A 293 -0.53 18.14 11.98
C VAL A 293 0.75 18.54 11.25
N LYS A 294 0.68 19.59 10.41
CA LYS A 294 1.78 20.09 9.59
C LYS A 294 3.13 20.23 10.32
N PRO A 295 3.22 20.67 11.59
CA PRO A 295 4.50 20.73 12.30
C PRO A 295 5.24 19.39 12.39
N TYR A 296 4.51 18.28 12.42
CA TYR A 296 5.07 16.92 12.51
C TYR A 296 5.19 16.29 11.12
N SER A 297 4.15 16.39 10.29
CA SER A 297 4.16 15.78 8.96
C SER A 297 5.15 16.45 8.01
N ALA A 298 5.44 17.75 8.17
CA ALA A 298 6.46 18.43 7.39
C ALA A 298 7.88 17.95 7.72
N SER A 299 8.17 17.64 9.00
CA SER A 299 9.43 17.02 9.42
C SER A 299 9.59 15.67 8.74
N TYR A 300 8.56 14.83 8.78
CA TYR A 300 8.55 13.55 8.09
C TYR A 300 8.68 13.66 6.57
N LEU A 301 8.03 14.63 5.93
CA LEU A 301 8.03 14.81 4.47
C LEU A 301 9.19 15.65 3.94
N SER A 302 10.09 16.10 4.81
CA SER A 302 11.33 16.76 4.42
C SER A 302 12.39 15.70 4.15
N PRO A 303 13.04 15.71 2.98
CA PRO A 303 14.15 14.80 2.72
C PRO A 303 15.24 14.95 3.79
N PRO A 304 15.95 13.86 4.15
CA PRO A 304 17.14 13.94 4.97
C PRO A 304 18.14 14.95 4.37
N PRO A 305 18.87 15.72 5.20
CA PRO A 305 19.77 16.75 4.70
C PRO A 305 20.90 16.12 3.86
N SER A 306 20.69 16.10 2.54
CA SER A 306 21.71 15.78 1.56
C SER A 306 22.24 17.11 1.01
N SER A 307 23.53 17.33 1.19
CA SER A 307 24.24 18.51 0.73
C SER A 307 24.03 18.72 -0.77
N LYS A 308 23.29 19.77 -1.18
CA LYS A 308 23.87 20.84 -2.03
C LYS A 308 22.95 21.99 -2.43
N ASP A 309 21.63 21.88 -2.40
CA ASP A 309 20.78 23.00 -2.83
C ASP A 309 19.67 23.27 -1.82
N GLY A 310 19.72 24.47 -1.20
CA GLY A 310 18.71 24.97 -0.26
C GLY A 310 17.37 25.31 -0.92
N ASN A 311 17.01 24.63 -2.01
CA ASN A 311 15.73 24.80 -2.69
C ASN A 311 14.64 24.04 -1.93
N LEU A 312 13.50 24.69 -1.74
CA LEU A 312 12.31 24.08 -1.16
C LEU A 312 11.72 23.07 -2.15
N LEU A 313 12.02 21.78 -1.95
CA LEU A 313 11.43 20.71 -2.74
C LEU A 313 9.91 20.63 -2.51
N THR A 314 9.18 20.28 -3.56
CA THR A 314 7.77 19.91 -3.46
C THR A 314 7.67 18.49 -2.88
N PRO A 315 7.06 18.31 -1.70
CA PRO A 315 6.95 17.00 -1.06
C PRO A 315 5.94 16.10 -1.81
N PRO A 316 6.04 14.77 -1.65
CA PRO A 316 5.06 13.86 -2.21
C PRO A 316 3.68 13.99 -1.56
N LYS A 317 2.65 13.53 -2.26
CA LYS A 317 1.28 13.46 -1.75
C LYS A 317 0.99 12.11 -1.11
N ILE A 318 0.30 12.12 0.02
CA ILE A 318 -0.15 10.92 0.72
C ILE A 318 -1.58 10.59 0.31
N TYR A 319 -1.81 9.32 -0.06
CA TYR A 319 -3.12 8.75 -0.36
C TYR A 319 -3.35 7.48 0.45
N LEU A 320 -4.62 7.16 0.68
CA LEU A 320 -5.04 6.00 1.45
C LEU A 320 -5.94 5.11 0.61
N ALA A 321 -5.66 3.81 0.62
CA ALA A 321 -6.44 2.82 -0.11
C ALA A 321 -6.69 1.57 0.73
N HIS A 322 -7.60 0.71 0.28
CA HIS A 322 -7.69 -0.67 0.78
C HIS A 322 -8.14 -1.63 -0.35
N PRO A 323 -7.72 -2.90 -0.30
CA PRO A 323 -7.95 -3.87 -1.38
C PRO A 323 -9.37 -4.47 -1.41
N GLY A 324 -10.25 -4.00 -0.53
CA GLY A 324 -11.47 -4.74 -0.14
C GLY A 324 -11.11 -6.06 0.56
N VAL A 325 -11.93 -7.08 0.37
CA VAL A 325 -11.74 -8.42 0.91
C VAL A 325 -11.15 -9.32 -0.17
N VAL A 326 -9.89 -9.70 0.03
CA VAL A 326 -9.11 -10.56 -0.86
C VAL A 326 -8.71 -11.84 -0.13
N VAL A 327 -8.89 -12.96 -0.80
CA VAL A 327 -8.46 -14.28 -0.32
C VAL A 327 -6.95 -14.38 -0.52
N SER A 328 -6.20 -14.27 0.58
CA SER A 328 -4.74 -14.35 0.58
C SER A 328 -4.24 -15.21 1.74
N THR A 329 -2.95 -15.56 1.69
CA THR A 329 -2.26 -16.31 2.74
C THR A 329 -2.02 -15.50 4.01
N LEU A 330 -2.52 -14.26 4.10
CA LEU A 330 -2.49 -13.46 5.33
C LEU A 330 -3.22 -14.18 6.48
N PHE A 331 -4.26 -14.95 6.16
CA PHE A 331 -4.87 -15.90 7.10
C PHE A 331 -4.21 -17.28 6.97
N PRO A 332 -3.61 -17.82 8.05
CA PRO A 332 -2.99 -19.14 8.03
C PRO A 332 -4.06 -20.24 8.09
N LEU A 333 -4.64 -20.56 6.93
CA LEU A 333 -5.65 -21.62 6.78
C LEU A 333 -5.04 -22.82 6.05
N ASN A 334 -5.44 -24.03 6.45
CA ASN A 334 -5.13 -25.23 5.68
C ASN A 334 -5.89 -25.22 4.34
N ALA A 335 -5.49 -26.07 3.39
CA ALA A 335 -6.04 -26.08 2.03
C ALA A 335 -7.57 -26.26 1.98
N PHE A 336 -8.13 -27.09 2.85
CA PHE A 336 -9.58 -27.32 2.93
C PHE A 336 -10.33 -26.06 3.37
N LEU A 337 -9.88 -25.43 4.45
CA LEU A 337 -10.47 -24.18 4.95
C LEU A 337 -10.25 -23.03 3.97
N PHE A 338 -9.11 -22.99 3.28
CA PHE A 338 -8.81 -21.98 2.28
C PHE A 338 -9.75 -22.07 1.07
N PHE A 339 -10.09 -23.29 0.63
CA PHE A 339 -11.09 -23.52 -0.40
C PHE A 339 -12.46 -22.95 0.01
N TRP A 340 -12.94 -23.31 1.21
CA TRP A 340 -14.24 -22.83 1.69
C TRP A 340 -14.27 -21.35 1.98
N TYR A 341 -13.18 -20.80 2.51
CA TYR A 341 -12.97 -19.36 2.64
C TYR A 341 -13.19 -18.67 1.29
N ARG A 342 -12.56 -19.17 0.22
CA ARG A 342 -12.74 -18.64 -1.13
C ARG A 342 -14.19 -18.71 -1.61
N VAL A 343 -14.87 -19.83 -1.40
CA VAL A 343 -16.29 -19.99 -1.77
C VAL A 343 -17.17 -18.97 -1.05
N VAL A 344 -16.99 -18.80 0.26
CA VAL A 344 -17.75 -17.84 1.09
C VAL A 344 -17.54 -16.40 0.65
N MET A 345 -16.31 -16.04 0.25
CA MET A 345 -16.01 -14.68 -0.24
C MET A 345 -16.67 -14.41 -1.60
N TYR A 346 -16.71 -15.39 -2.52
CA TYR A 346 -17.49 -15.26 -3.75
C TYR A 346 -19.00 -15.21 -3.51
N LEU A 347 -19.52 -15.99 -2.57
CA LEU A 347 -20.93 -15.92 -2.18
C LEU A 347 -21.28 -14.50 -1.68
N SER A 348 -20.42 -13.90 -0.85
CA SER A 348 -20.62 -12.52 -0.38
C SER A 348 -20.65 -11.50 -1.52
N ARG A 349 -19.77 -11.65 -2.53
CA ARG A 349 -19.84 -10.85 -3.77
C ARG A 349 -21.16 -11.06 -4.51
N TRP A 350 -21.57 -12.31 -4.73
CA TRP A 350 -22.81 -12.61 -5.44
C TRP A 350 -24.04 -12.16 -4.66
N LEU A 351 -23.97 -11.97 -3.36
CA LEU A 351 -25.04 -11.36 -2.57
C LEU A 351 -25.03 -9.82 -2.64
N GLY A 352 -24.19 -9.22 -3.48
CA GLY A 352 -24.15 -7.79 -3.76
C GLY A 352 -23.17 -7.00 -2.90
N SER A 353 -22.27 -7.64 -2.16
CA SER A 353 -21.23 -6.91 -1.45
C SER A 353 -20.29 -6.20 -2.43
N PRO A 354 -20.11 -4.87 -2.33
CA PRO A 354 -19.16 -4.17 -3.17
C PRO A 354 -17.72 -4.43 -2.74
N TRP A 355 -17.49 -4.96 -1.54
CA TRP A 355 -16.15 -5.04 -0.94
C TRP A 355 -15.48 -6.39 -1.11
N HIS A 356 -15.98 -7.27 -2.00
CA HIS A 356 -15.38 -8.60 -2.21
C HIS A 356 -14.71 -8.76 -3.59
N PRO A 357 -13.54 -8.14 -3.84
CA PRO A 357 -12.71 -8.40 -5.01
C PRO A 357 -12.11 -9.80 -5.08
N VAL A 358 -12.04 -10.53 -3.96
CA VAL A 358 -11.67 -11.96 -3.78
C VAL A 358 -10.26 -12.33 -4.26
N THR A 359 -9.83 -11.89 -5.44
CA THR A 359 -8.51 -12.18 -6.00
C THR A 359 -7.59 -10.99 -5.81
N ALA A 360 -6.29 -11.27 -5.70
CA ALA A 360 -5.26 -10.23 -5.57
C ALA A 360 -5.29 -9.22 -6.73
N TYR A 361 -5.40 -9.70 -7.97
CA TYR A 361 -5.49 -8.85 -9.16
C TYR A 361 -6.69 -7.89 -9.11
N ASN A 362 -7.86 -8.39 -8.71
CA ASN A 362 -9.04 -7.55 -8.58
C ASN A 362 -8.84 -6.54 -7.45
N GLY A 363 -8.34 -6.99 -6.30
CA GLY A 363 -8.04 -6.17 -5.12
C GLY A 363 -7.11 -4.98 -5.40
N ALA A 364 -6.25 -5.08 -6.40
CA ALA A 364 -5.30 -4.05 -6.79
C ALA A 364 -5.90 -2.75 -7.37
N CYS A 365 -7.19 -2.72 -7.71
CA CYS A 365 -7.80 -1.64 -8.49
C CYS A 365 -7.51 -0.22 -7.96
N ALA A 366 -7.82 0.03 -6.69
CA ALA A 366 -7.72 1.38 -6.12
C ALA A 366 -6.26 1.84 -6.02
N MET A 367 -5.35 0.96 -5.62
CA MET A 367 -3.92 1.27 -5.51
C MET A 367 -3.30 1.57 -6.88
N VAL A 368 -3.66 0.80 -7.91
CA VAL A 368 -3.18 1.05 -9.28
C VAL A 368 -3.79 2.32 -9.87
N TRP A 369 -5.07 2.58 -9.62
CA TRP A 369 -5.70 3.84 -10.03
C TRP A 369 -5.02 5.04 -9.38
N LEU A 370 -4.77 5.04 -8.07
CA LEU A 370 -4.04 6.11 -7.38
C LEU A 370 -2.61 6.29 -7.93
N ALA A 371 -1.94 5.21 -8.32
CA ALA A 371 -0.60 5.29 -8.89
C ALA A 371 -0.57 5.88 -10.31
N LEU A 372 -1.62 5.67 -11.11
CA LEU A 372 -1.63 6.02 -12.55
C LEU A 372 -2.52 7.21 -12.94
N ALA A 373 -3.52 7.56 -12.12
CA ALA A 373 -4.48 8.63 -12.43
C ALA A 373 -3.80 9.99 -12.60
N GLY A 374 -4.42 10.86 -13.40
CA GLY A 374 -3.94 12.23 -13.58
C GLY A 374 -4.07 13.04 -12.28
N GLU A 375 -3.20 14.04 -12.10
CA GLU A 375 -3.23 14.86 -10.89
C GLU A 375 -4.55 15.64 -10.74
N ASP A 376 -5.06 16.18 -11.85
CA ASP A 376 -6.33 16.91 -11.88
C ASP A 376 -7.52 16.00 -11.53
N GLU A 377 -7.50 14.74 -11.98
CA GLU A 377 -8.54 13.75 -11.66
C GLU A 377 -8.57 13.43 -10.16
N LEU A 378 -7.40 13.25 -9.54
CA LEU A 378 -7.30 12.99 -8.11
C LEU A 378 -7.70 14.25 -7.31
N ALA A 379 -7.26 15.43 -7.73
CA ALA A 379 -7.57 16.68 -7.08
C ALA A 379 -9.08 16.98 -7.12
N SER A 380 -9.74 16.80 -8.28
CA SER A 380 -11.18 17.06 -8.44
C SER A 380 -12.05 16.14 -7.58
N ARG A 381 -11.51 15.00 -7.13
CA ARG A 381 -12.19 14.02 -6.28
C ARG A 381 -11.80 14.10 -4.81
N GLY A 382 -11.01 15.11 -4.43
CA GLY A 382 -10.50 15.25 -3.06
C GLY A 382 -9.59 14.09 -2.66
N GLY A 383 -8.75 13.60 -3.57
CA GLY A 383 -8.07 12.31 -3.45
C GLY A 383 -7.33 12.05 -2.13
N GLN A 384 -6.74 13.07 -1.52
CA GLN A 384 -6.03 12.96 -0.23
C GLN A 384 -6.95 12.94 1.00
N ASN A 385 -8.20 13.38 0.87
CA ASN A 385 -9.19 13.44 1.95
C ASN A 385 -10.11 12.21 1.98
N VAL A 386 -9.85 11.24 1.11
CA VAL A 386 -10.71 10.08 0.87
C VAL A 386 -9.89 8.80 1.05
N LYS A 387 -10.48 7.83 1.75
CA LYS A 387 -10.01 6.45 1.70
C LYS A 387 -10.61 5.74 0.49
N TRP A 388 -9.76 5.28 -0.42
CA TRP A 388 -10.17 4.64 -1.67
C TRP A 388 -10.16 3.12 -1.57
N GLY A 389 -11.34 2.52 -1.53
CA GLY A 389 -11.50 1.07 -1.58
C GLY A 389 -11.56 0.52 -2.98
N THR A 390 -10.97 -0.65 -3.19
CA THR A 390 -11.31 -1.47 -4.34
C THR A 390 -12.71 -2.06 -4.14
N SER A 391 -13.64 -1.61 -4.96
CA SER A 391 -14.97 -2.22 -5.07
C SER A 391 -15.02 -3.25 -6.20
N CYS A 392 -15.99 -4.16 -6.13
CA CYS A 392 -16.22 -5.22 -7.09
C CYS A 392 -17.73 -5.45 -7.25
N ASP A 393 -18.23 -5.42 -8.48
CA ASP A 393 -19.61 -5.81 -8.77
C ASP A 393 -19.79 -7.34 -8.69
N ARG A 394 -21.04 -7.79 -8.88
CA ARG A 394 -21.40 -9.22 -8.84
C ARG A 394 -20.69 -10.05 -9.94
N CYS A 395 -20.31 -9.41 -11.04
CA CYS A 395 -19.65 -10.02 -12.19
C CYS A 395 -18.12 -10.07 -12.06
N GLY A 396 -17.54 -9.35 -11.10
CA GLY A 396 -16.10 -9.28 -10.93
C GLY A 396 -15.45 -8.00 -11.48
N ASN A 397 -16.23 -7.06 -12.01
CA ASN A 397 -15.70 -5.78 -12.49
C ASN A 397 -15.34 -4.91 -11.28
N THR A 398 -14.16 -4.31 -11.32
CA THR A 398 -13.61 -3.57 -10.19
C THR A 398 -13.52 -2.08 -10.47
N SER A 399 -13.68 -1.26 -9.43
CA SER A 399 -13.58 0.19 -9.54
C SER A 399 -13.16 0.81 -8.21
N PRO A 400 -12.41 1.93 -8.22
CA PRO A 400 -12.13 2.69 -7.00
C PRO A 400 -13.45 3.27 -6.46
N LYS A 401 -13.67 3.15 -5.15
CA LYS A 401 -14.88 3.59 -4.45
C LYS A 401 -14.48 4.32 -3.16
N LYS A 402 -15.20 5.39 -2.81
CA LYS A 402 -15.00 6.08 -1.52
C LYS A 402 -15.41 5.15 -0.36
N THR A 403 -14.61 5.13 0.69
CA THR A 403 -14.84 4.34 1.90
C THR A 403 -14.87 5.25 3.11
N GLU A 404 -15.88 5.06 3.96
CA GLU A 404 -16.01 5.80 5.22
C GLU A 404 -14.89 5.41 6.19
N VAL A 405 -14.31 6.42 6.84
CA VAL A 405 -13.38 6.26 7.96
C VAL A 405 -14.06 6.80 9.21
N GLU A 406 -14.25 5.96 10.23
CA GLU A 406 -14.91 6.38 11.48
C GLU A 406 -14.16 7.56 12.12
N GLY A 407 -14.89 8.62 12.51
CA GLY A 407 -14.30 9.88 13.01
C GLY A 407 -13.79 10.85 11.92
N TRP A 408 -13.70 10.42 10.65
CA TRP A 408 -13.33 11.29 9.52
C TRP A 408 -14.46 11.45 8.49
N GLY A 409 -15.35 10.47 8.38
CA GLY A 409 -16.40 10.40 7.37
C GLY A 409 -15.86 9.93 6.01
N TRP A 410 -16.49 10.41 4.94
CA TRP A 410 -16.16 10.01 3.56
C TRP A 410 -15.06 10.88 2.93
N GLU A 411 -15.03 12.16 3.29
CA GLU A 411 -14.24 13.21 2.64
C GLU A 411 -13.64 14.21 3.63
N GLY A 412 -13.64 13.90 4.94
CA GLY A 412 -13.14 14.79 5.99
C GLY A 412 -14.08 15.93 6.39
N LYS A 413 -15.35 15.86 5.98
CA LYS A 413 -16.41 16.81 6.27
C LYS A 413 -17.65 16.09 6.79
N VAL A 414 -18.42 16.77 7.65
CA VAL A 414 -19.74 16.30 8.08
C VAL A 414 -20.71 16.41 6.90
N GLU A 415 -21.40 15.31 6.61
CA GLU A 415 -22.42 15.24 5.57
C GLU A 415 -23.74 14.81 6.19
N ASP A 416 -24.81 15.58 5.95
CA ASP A 416 -26.14 15.22 6.42
C ASP A 416 -26.78 14.10 5.57
N ARG A 417 -27.91 13.59 6.02
CA ARG A 417 -28.63 12.51 5.33
C ARG A 417 -29.14 12.91 3.94
N ALA A 418 -29.43 14.18 3.72
CA ALA A 418 -29.87 14.66 2.41
C ALA A 418 -28.70 14.68 1.41
N ALA A 419 -27.51 15.12 1.83
CA ALA A 419 -26.28 15.06 1.06
C ALA A 419 -25.91 13.62 0.69
N LEU A 420 -25.99 12.69 1.65
CA LEU A 420 -25.73 11.26 1.40
C LEU A 420 -26.78 10.61 0.47
N ALA A 421 -28.03 11.05 0.55
CA ALA A 421 -29.08 10.59 -0.37
C ALA A 421 -28.88 11.11 -1.80
N ASN A 422 -28.31 12.32 -1.93
CA ASN A 422 -28.01 12.99 -3.19
C ASN A 422 -26.58 12.76 -3.69
N ASP A 423 -25.92 11.70 -3.20
CA ASP A 423 -24.61 11.27 -3.68
C ASP A 423 -24.58 11.14 -5.21
N ASP A 424 -23.59 11.78 -5.82
CA ASP A 424 -23.36 11.91 -7.25
C ASP A 424 -22.87 10.60 -7.89
N ALA A 425 -22.35 9.68 -7.06
CA ALA A 425 -22.02 8.34 -7.50
C ALA A 425 -23.28 7.51 -7.88
N THR A 426 -23.12 6.55 -8.77
CA THR A 426 -24.21 5.68 -9.23
C THR A 426 -23.98 4.21 -8.87
N GLY A 427 -25.08 3.45 -8.77
CA GLY A 427 -25.04 2.01 -8.53
C GLY A 427 -24.21 1.63 -7.31
N LEU A 428 -23.26 0.71 -7.51
CA LEU A 428 -22.40 0.19 -6.43
C LEU A 428 -21.45 1.23 -5.84
N LEU A 429 -21.18 2.33 -6.56
CA LEU A 429 -20.22 3.35 -6.15
C LEU A 429 -20.80 4.30 -5.10
N ARG A 430 -22.13 4.36 -4.94
CA ARG A 430 -22.80 5.17 -3.93
C ARG A 430 -22.28 4.92 -2.51
N LYS A 431 -21.91 5.95 -1.76
CA LYS A 431 -21.37 5.92 -0.39
C LYS A 431 -22.10 4.90 0.48
N MET A 432 -23.42 5.00 0.57
CA MET A 432 -24.24 4.12 1.42
C MET A 432 -24.24 2.64 1.03
N VAL A 433 -23.86 2.27 -0.21
CA VAL A 433 -23.81 0.88 -0.65
C VAL A 433 -22.56 0.20 -0.08
N GLY A 434 -22.80 -0.81 0.76
CA GLY A 434 -21.74 -1.56 1.45
C GLY A 434 -21.27 -0.89 2.75
N ARG A 435 -21.94 0.16 3.23
CA ARG A 435 -21.63 0.76 4.54
C ARG A 435 -21.76 -0.28 5.66
N LYS A 436 -20.91 -0.18 6.68
CA LYS A 436 -20.98 -1.03 7.88
C LYS A 436 -22.33 -0.81 8.57
N ALA A 437 -23.01 -1.89 8.97
CA ALA A 437 -24.41 -1.82 9.40
C ALA A 437 -24.66 -1.00 10.68
N ASP A 438 -23.67 -0.96 11.57
CA ASP A 438 -23.67 -0.20 12.83
C ASP A 438 -22.86 1.11 12.72
N ALA A 439 -22.54 1.57 11.51
CA ALA A 439 -21.88 2.85 11.31
C ALA A 439 -22.77 4.01 11.77
N VAL A 440 -22.17 4.96 12.48
CA VAL A 440 -22.80 6.21 12.92
C VAL A 440 -22.35 7.33 12.01
N ASP A 441 -23.23 8.29 11.73
CA ASP A 441 -22.85 9.46 10.94
C ASP A 441 -21.83 10.32 11.69
N LEU A 442 -20.94 10.94 10.92
CA LEU A 442 -19.93 11.83 11.46
C LEU A 442 -20.58 13.05 12.12
N THR A 443 -20.08 13.45 13.28
CA THR A 443 -20.39 14.74 13.91
C THR A 443 -19.15 15.64 13.91
N GLU A 444 -19.34 16.93 14.11
CA GLU A 444 -18.23 17.89 14.22
C GLU A 444 -17.31 17.55 15.41
N GLU A 445 -17.88 17.11 16.53
CA GLU A 445 -17.10 16.68 17.69
C GLU A 445 -16.22 15.48 17.35
N LYS A 446 -16.78 14.45 16.69
CA LYS A 446 -16.01 13.28 16.26
C LYS A 446 -14.94 13.62 15.22
N ARG A 447 -15.21 14.59 14.36
CA ARG A 447 -14.23 15.10 13.39
C ARG A 447 -13.06 15.83 14.07
N ALA A 448 -13.35 16.61 15.10
CA ALA A 448 -12.35 17.29 15.92
C ALA A 448 -11.52 16.31 16.75
N GLU A 449 -12.16 15.34 17.43
CA GLU A 449 -11.46 14.27 18.17
C GLU A 449 -10.48 13.49 17.26
N PHE A 450 -10.88 13.20 16.02
CA PHE A 450 -10.01 12.52 15.05
C PHE A 450 -8.80 13.36 14.66
N GLU A 451 -8.96 14.68 14.56
CA GLU A 451 -7.86 15.60 14.27
C GLU A 451 -6.86 15.69 15.44
N GLU A 452 -7.37 15.82 16.67
CA GLU A 452 -6.54 15.80 17.88
C GLU A 452 -5.75 14.50 18.01
N LEU A 453 -6.41 13.36 17.75
CA LEU A 453 -5.75 12.06 17.69
C LEU A 453 -4.68 12.01 16.59
N GLY A 454 -4.94 12.63 15.44
CA GLY A 454 -3.96 12.79 14.37
C GLY A 454 -2.69 13.51 14.85
N VAL A 455 -2.84 14.62 15.58
CA VAL A 455 -1.72 15.36 16.18
C VAL A 455 -0.92 14.48 17.15
N GLU A 456 -1.59 13.74 18.03
CA GLU A 456 -0.94 12.83 18.97
C GLU A 456 -0.17 11.72 18.23
N CYS A 457 -0.80 11.09 17.25
CA CYS A 457 -0.21 10.00 16.46
C CYS A 457 1.02 10.46 15.68
N TRP A 458 0.96 11.59 15.00
CA TRP A 458 2.10 12.12 14.25
C TRP A 458 3.26 12.51 15.17
N ARG A 459 2.98 13.11 16.34
CA ARG A 459 3.99 13.42 17.34
C ARG A 459 4.69 12.15 17.84
N GLU A 460 3.94 11.11 18.15
CA GLU A 460 4.50 9.85 18.65
C GLU A 460 5.27 9.09 17.56
N MET A 461 4.81 9.10 16.31
CA MET A 461 5.55 8.54 15.18
C MET A 461 6.90 9.23 14.97
N GLU A 462 6.94 10.56 15.04
CA GLU A 462 8.20 11.32 14.92
C GLU A 462 9.13 11.09 16.10
N ARG A 463 8.59 10.97 17.32
CA ARG A 463 9.38 10.58 18.51
C ARG A 463 10.01 9.20 18.33
N LEU A 464 9.23 8.22 17.90
CA LEU A 464 9.70 6.85 17.64
C LEU A 464 10.72 6.83 16.50
N ARG A 465 10.48 7.56 15.40
CA ARG A 465 11.42 7.64 14.28
C ARG A 465 12.78 8.15 14.75
N ALA A 466 12.84 9.29 15.44
CA ALA A 466 14.08 9.84 15.96
C ALA A 466 14.81 8.85 16.89
N GLU A 467 14.08 8.21 17.81
CA GLU A 467 14.64 7.23 18.73
C GLU A 467 15.25 6.02 17.99
N TRP A 468 14.55 5.47 17.00
CA TRP A 468 14.99 4.25 16.32
C TRP A 468 16.00 4.50 15.20
N GLU A 469 15.99 5.68 14.57
CA GLU A 469 17.07 6.12 13.67
C GLU A 469 18.39 6.23 14.44
N GLU A 470 18.37 6.84 15.63
CA GLU A 470 19.56 6.91 16.50
C GLU A 470 20.05 5.51 16.90
N ARG A 471 19.16 4.63 17.34
CA ARG A 471 19.51 3.24 17.73
C ARG A 471 20.06 2.42 16.57
N ALA A 472 19.52 2.59 15.35
CA ALA A 472 19.92 1.84 14.17
C ALA A 472 21.09 2.49 13.41
N GLY A 473 21.51 3.70 13.79
CA GLY A 473 22.51 4.50 13.10
C GLY A 473 22.08 4.85 11.67
N MET A 474 20.81 5.20 11.48
CA MET A 474 20.22 5.59 10.19
C MET A 474 20.42 7.05 9.86
#